data_AF-A0A1E7JM80-F1
#
_entry.id   AF-A0A1E7JM80-F1
#
_cell.length_a   1.000
_cell.length_b   1.000
_cell.length_c   1.000
_cell.angle_alpha   90.00
_cell.angle_beta   90.00
_cell.angle_gamma   90.00
#
_symmetry.space_group_name_H-M   'P 1'
#
loop_
_entity.id
_entity.type
_entity.pdbx_description
1 polymer ?
#
loop_
_entity_poly.entity_id
_entity_poly.type
_entity_poly.pdbx_seq_one_letter_code
_entity_poly.pdbx_strand_id
1 'polypeptide(L)'
;MSSSSSSSPFPPAGAGEGPESPICSAKGCRAPAVWVLAWNNPKLHTPERRKTWLACEEHREHLSSFLGMRGFLKDVVRLEEWEEGGGRPGPAPGTSPADG
;
A
#
# COMPACT_ATOMS: atom_id res chain seq x y z
N MET A 1 -1.09 41.83 37.90
CA MET A 1 0.36 41.61 37.67
C MET A 1 0.74 40.42 38.54
N SER A 2 1.30 39.30 38.09
CA SER A 2 1.96 38.99 36.84
C SER A 2 1.85 37.49 36.59
N SER A 3 1.67 37.16 35.32
CA SER A 3 1.82 35.82 34.75
C SER A 3 3.26 35.31 34.93
N SER A 4 3.45 34.00 35.04
CA SER A 4 4.65 33.36 34.51
C SER A 4 4.35 31.94 34.03
N SER A 5 4.82 31.72 32.81
CA SER A 5 4.43 30.71 31.84
C SER A 5 4.99 29.33 32.19
N SER A 6 4.11 28.33 32.21
CA SER A 6 4.49 26.91 32.23
C SER A 6 5.01 26.53 30.85
N SER A 7 6.33 26.43 30.69
CA SER A 7 6.93 25.90 29.46
C SER A 7 7.16 24.41 29.63
N SER A 8 6.16 23.60 29.26
CA SER A 8 6.35 22.16 29.06
C SER A 8 7.11 21.92 27.75
N PRO A 9 8.22 21.16 27.74
CA PRO A 9 8.84 20.70 26.51
C PRO A 9 8.05 19.49 25.98
N PHE A 10 7.02 19.72 25.18
CA PHE A 10 6.44 18.65 24.38
C PHE A 10 7.36 18.37 23.19
N PRO A 11 7.87 17.14 22.98
CA PRO A 11 8.53 16.82 21.72
C PRO A 11 7.50 16.92 20.57
N PRO A 12 7.86 17.47 19.40
CA PRO A 12 6.97 17.42 18.25
C PRO A 12 6.74 15.97 17.84
N ALA A 13 5.48 15.54 17.85
CA ALA A 13 5.05 14.34 17.16
C ALA A 13 5.17 14.60 15.65
N GLY A 14 6.30 14.23 15.06
CA GLY A 14 6.49 14.41 13.62
C GLY A 14 7.91 14.15 13.17
N ALA A 15 8.22 12.89 12.88
CA ALA A 15 9.13 12.46 11.82
C ALA A 15 9.17 10.92 11.84
N GLY A 16 8.19 10.29 11.20
CA GLY A 16 8.36 8.93 10.69
C GLY A 16 9.33 9.00 9.52
N GLU A 17 10.63 9.10 9.82
CA GLU A 17 11.69 9.11 8.83
C GLU A 17 12.11 7.67 8.53
N GLY A 18 11.57 7.14 7.43
CA GLY A 18 12.00 5.93 6.79
C GLY A 18 11.06 5.61 5.63
N PRO A 19 11.55 5.12 4.47
CA PRO A 19 10.69 4.60 3.42
C PRO A 19 9.99 3.35 3.97
N GLU A 20 8.85 3.55 4.63
CA GLU A 20 8.02 2.46 5.14
C GLU A 20 7.52 1.67 3.94
N SER A 21 8.22 0.56 3.67
CA SER A 21 7.85 -0.38 2.64
C SER A 21 6.35 -0.68 2.77
N PRO A 22 5.57 -0.61 1.67
CA PRO A 22 4.14 -0.78 1.72
C PRO A 22 3.76 -2.04 2.50
N ILE A 23 2.84 -1.89 3.45
CA ILE A 23 2.44 -2.95 4.37
C ILE A 23 1.16 -3.61 3.86
N CYS A 24 1.03 -4.91 4.07
CA CYS A 24 -0.18 -5.64 3.74
C CYS A 24 -1.41 -5.01 4.43
N SER A 25 -2.47 -4.79 3.63
CA SER A 25 -3.74 -4.21 4.07
C SER A 25 -4.63 -5.21 4.82
N ALA A 26 -4.24 -6.50 4.87
CA ALA A 26 -4.94 -7.50 5.65
C ALA A 26 -4.96 -7.13 7.14
N LYS A 27 -6.11 -7.31 7.78
CA LYS A 27 -6.31 -6.92 9.18
C LYS A 27 -5.35 -7.65 10.10
N GLY A 28 -4.49 -6.89 10.80
CA GLY A 28 -3.49 -7.44 11.73
C GLY A 28 -2.23 -7.97 11.05
N CYS A 29 -2.13 -7.91 9.73
CA CYS A 29 -0.91 -8.23 9.01
C CYS A 29 0.04 -7.04 9.00
N ARG A 30 1.32 -7.29 9.27
CA ARG A 30 2.40 -6.29 9.14
C ARG A 30 3.49 -6.75 8.18
N ALA A 31 3.23 -7.79 7.39
CA ALA A 31 4.16 -8.28 6.40
C ALA A 31 4.32 -7.27 5.24
N PRO A 32 5.50 -7.21 4.60
CA PRO A 32 5.71 -6.38 3.42
C PRO A 32 4.77 -6.82 2.30
N ALA A 33 4.08 -5.86 1.70
CA ALA A 33 3.25 -6.11 0.54
C ALA A 33 4.12 -6.26 -0.69
N VAL A 34 3.74 -7.20 -1.55
CA VAL A 34 4.37 -7.45 -2.85
C VAL A 34 3.34 -7.56 -3.98
N TRP A 35 2.06 -7.48 -3.64
CA TRP A 35 0.93 -7.53 -4.55
C TRP A 35 0.01 -6.32 -4.35
N VAL A 36 -0.64 -5.92 -5.43
CA VAL A 36 -1.62 -4.85 -5.46
C VAL A 36 -2.89 -5.38 -6.08
N LEU A 37 -3.98 -5.23 -5.36
CA LEU A 37 -5.32 -5.60 -5.79
C LEU A 37 -6.08 -4.32 -6.09
N ALA A 38 -6.29 -4.03 -7.37
CA ALA A 38 -7.16 -2.95 -7.81
C ALA A 38 -8.61 -3.39 -7.68
N TRP A 39 -9.42 -2.57 -7.02
CA TRP A 39 -10.83 -2.86 -6.81
C TRP A 39 -11.70 -1.61 -6.92
N ASN A 40 -12.97 -1.83 -7.26
CA ASN A 40 -13.97 -0.77 -7.29
C ASN A 40 -15.28 -1.29 -6.72
N ASN A 41 -15.82 -0.56 -5.74
CA ASN A 41 -17.16 -0.81 -5.22
C ASN A 41 -18.14 0.24 -5.77
N PRO A 42 -18.89 -0.08 -6.84
CA PRO A 42 -19.81 0.87 -7.48
C PRO A 42 -20.99 1.29 -6.60
N LYS A 43 -21.23 0.58 -5.49
CA LYS A 43 -22.28 0.96 -4.52
C LYS A 43 -21.87 2.12 -3.62
N LEU A 44 -20.57 2.36 -3.44
CA LEU A 44 -20.03 3.38 -2.53
C LEU A 44 -19.16 4.43 -3.25
N HIS A 45 -18.59 4.08 -4.39
CA HIS A 45 -17.66 4.91 -5.15
C HIS A 45 -18.18 5.09 -6.57
N THR A 46 -17.92 6.27 -7.14
CA THR A 46 -18.13 6.50 -8.57
C THR A 46 -17.28 5.53 -9.38
N PRO A 47 -17.69 5.13 -10.60
CA PRO A 47 -16.93 4.17 -11.42
C PRO A 47 -15.49 4.64 -11.72
N GLU A 48 -15.24 5.94 -11.66
CA GLU A 48 -13.94 6.58 -11.82
C GLU A 48 -13.03 6.45 -10.58
N ARG A 49 -13.58 6.26 -9.38
CA ARG A 49 -12.82 6.10 -8.13
C ARG A 49 -12.46 4.62 -7.91
N ARG A 50 -11.26 4.24 -8.37
CA ARG A 50 -10.65 2.93 -8.09
C ARG A 50 -9.79 3.02 -6.85
N LYS A 51 -9.84 1.99 -6.02
CA LYS A 51 -9.00 1.88 -4.82
C LYS A 51 -8.10 0.67 -4.96
N THR A 52 -6.96 0.71 -4.30
CA THR A 52 -5.99 -0.37 -4.32
C THR A 52 -5.73 -0.89 -2.93
N TRP A 53 -5.58 -2.20 -2.81
CA TRP A 53 -5.21 -2.89 -1.59
C TRP A 53 -3.88 -3.59 -1.77
N LEU A 54 -3.01 -3.40 -0.79
CA LEU A 54 -1.70 -4.01 -0.73
C LEU A 54 -1.80 -5.39 -0.07
N ALA A 55 -1.13 -6.40 -0.63
CA ALA A 55 -1.11 -7.75 -0.07
C ALA A 55 0.29 -8.36 -0.09
N CYS A 56 0.63 -9.12 0.95
CA CYS A 56 1.76 -10.05 0.92
C CYS A 56 1.38 -11.32 0.14
N GLU A 57 2.35 -12.19 -0.14
CA GLU A 57 2.11 -13.45 -0.85
C GLU A 57 1.05 -14.33 -0.16
N GLU A 58 1.08 -14.39 1.16
CA GLU A 58 0.15 -15.18 1.97
C GLU A 58 -1.30 -14.67 1.88
N HIS A 59 -1.50 -13.35 1.86
CA HIS A 59 -2.83 -12.74 1.91
C HIS A 59 -3.40 -12.36 0.53
N ARG A 60 -2.61 -12.46 -0.55
CA ARG A 60 -3.06 -12.15 -1.91
C ARG A 60 -4.31 -12.94 -2.29
N GLU A 61 -4.29 -14.24 -2.07
CA GLU A 61 -5.38 -15.14 -2.46
C GLU A 61 -6.65 -14.89 -1.63
N HIS A 62 -6.48 -14.64 -0.33
CA HIS A 62 -7.61 -14.33 0.55
C HIS A 62 -8.30 -13.01 0.13
N LEU A 63 -7.53 -11.94 -0.08
CA LEU A 63 -8.08 -10.63 -0.44
C LEU A 63 -8.69 -10.64 -1.84
N SER A 64 -8.04 -11.30 -2.81
CA SER A 64 -8.56 -11.42 -4.17
C SER A 64 -9.85 -12.24 -4.22
N SER A 65 -9.92 -13.37 -3.50
CA SER A 65 -11.14 -14.18 -3.40
C SER A 65 -12.28 -13.38 -2.76
N PHE A 66 -12.00 -12.65 -1.68
CA PHE A 66 -12.99 -11.78 -1.02
C PHE A 66 -13.57 -10.72 -1.96
N LEU A 67 -12.72 -10.04 -2.73
CA LEU A 67 -13.14 -9.03 -3.72
C LEU A 67 -13.82 -9.67 -4.94
N GLY A 68 -13.36 -10.84 -5.37
CA GLY A 68 -13.86 -11.59 -6.51
C GLY A 68 -15.27 -12.11 -6.28
N MET A 69 -15.55 -12.70 -5.12
CA MET A 69 -16.89 -13.15 -4.73
C MET A 69 -17.92 -12.00 -4.75
N ARG A 70 -17.48 -10.77 -4.51
CA ARG A 70 -18.33 -9.55 -4.54
C ARG A 70 -18.37 -8.90 -5.92
N GLY A 71 -17.57 -9.33 -6.88
CA GLY A 71 -17.42 -8.69 -8.19
C GLY A 71 -16.74 -7.31 -8.14
N PHE A 72 -15.99 -7.02 -7.08
CA PHE A 72 -15.30 -5.74 -6.89
C PHE A 72 -13.86 -5.78 -7.41
N LEU A 73 -13.28 -6.97 -7.52
CA LEU A 73 -11.92 -7.15 -8.03
C LEU A 73 -11.85 -6.68 -9.48
N LYS A 74 -10.85 -5.86 -9.77
CA LYS A 74 -10.56 -5.38 -11.13
C LYS A 74 -9.29 -6.00 -11.65
N ASP A 75 -8.20 -5.90 -10.89
CA ASP A 75 -6.89 -6.36 -11.31
C ASP A 75 -6.05 -6.80 -10.12
N VAL A 76 -5.05 -7.65 -10.38
CA VAL A 76 -4.08 -8.14 -9.39
C VAL A 76 -2.70 -8.14 -10.06
N VAL A 77 -1.89 -7.15 -9.71
CA VAL A 77 -0.53 -6.98 -10.24
C VAL A 77 0.49 -7.07 -9.11
N ARG A 78 1.75 -7.32 -9.45
CA ARG A 78 2.83 -7.17 -8.48
C ARG A 78 3.02 -5.71 -8.12
N LEU A 79 3.43 -5.47 -6.89
CA LEU A 79 3.74 -4.15 -6.39
C LEU A 79 4.88 -3.49 -7.17
N GLU A 80 5.87 -4.27 -7.63
CA GLU A 80 6.96 -3.76 -8.46
C GLU A 80 6.49 -3.25 -9.83
N GLU A 81 5.37 -3.79 -10.34
CA GLU A 81 4.75 -3.41 -11.60
C GLU A 81 3.69 -2.32 -11.45
N TRP A 82 3.25 -2.02 -10.22
CA TRP A 82 2.17 -1.08 -9.94
C TRP A 82 2.68 0.32 -9.60
N GLU A 83 2.40 1.27 -10.49
CA GLU A 83 2.86 2.66 -10.43
C GLU A 83 1.73 3.60 -9.96
N GLU A 84 1.40 3.65 -8.66
CA GLU A 84 0.52 4.72 -8.14
C GLU A 84 1.12 5.40 -6.91
N GLY A 85 1.77 6.54 -7.15
CA GLY A 85 1.71 7.68 -6.24
C GLY A 85 2.76 7.81 -5.12
N GLY A 86 3.94 7.17 -5.17
CA GLY A 86 5.01 7.59 -4.25
C GLY A 86 6.11 6.61 -3.86
N GLY A 87 6.45 5.61 -4.66
CA GLY A 87 7.63 4.79 -4.40
C GLY A 87 8.25 4.42 -5.73
N ARG A 88 9.34 5.11 -6.11
CA ARG A 88 10.04 4.84 -7.37
C ARG A 88 10.34 3.33 -7.46
N PRO A 89 9.81 2.58 -8.45
CA PRO A 89 10.26 1.22 -8.66
C PRO A 89 11.76 1.28 -8.93
N GLY A 90 12.53 0.53 -8.13
CA GLY A 90 13.95 0.31 -8.42
C GLY A 90 14.06 -0.28 -9.82
N PRO A 91 15.15 0.00 -10.57
CA PRO A 91 15.32 -0.54 -11.90
C PRO A 91 15.20 -2.07 -11.85
N ALA A 92 14.32 -2.61 -12.71
CA ALA A 92 14.09 -4.04 -12.85
C ALA A 92 15.43 -4.81 -12.86
N PRO A 93 15.56 -5.97 -12.19
CA PRO A 93 16.73 -6.81 -12.37
C PRO A 93 16.79 -7.19 -13.85
N GLY A 94 17.90 -6.79 -14.50
CA GLY A 94 18.13 -6.99 -15.92
C GLY A 94 17.87 -8.45 -16.29
N THR A 95 16.86 -8.65 -17.15
CA THR A 95 16.76 -9.88 -17.90
C THR A 95 18.04 -9.99 -18.72
N SER A 96 18.97 -10.84 -18.26
CA SER A 96 20.17 -11.16 -19.01
C SER A 96 19.72 -11.98 -20.22
N PRO A 97 19.94 -11.54 -21.47
CA PRO A 97 19.98 -12.50 -22.55
C PRO A 97 21.21 -13.37 -22.33
N ALA A 98 20.99 -14.67 -22.19
CA ALA A 98 22.03 -15.67 -22.25
C ALA A 98 22.81 -15.52 -23.57
N ASP A 99 24.12 -15.33 -23.49
CA ASP A 99 25.04 -15.48 -24.62
C ASP A 99 25.80 -16.79 -24.43
N GLY A 100 25.81 -17.62 -25.48
CA GLY A 100 26.33 -19.00 -25.49
C GLY A 100 27.76 -19.14 -25.98
#